data_AF-A0A6I2WZS8-F1
#
_entry.id   AF-A0A6I2WZS8-F1
#
_cell.length_a   1.000
_cell.length_b   1.000
_cell.length_c   1.000
_cell.angle_alpha   90.00
_cell.angle_beta   90.00
_cell.angle_gamma   90.00
#
_symmetry.space_group_name_H-M   'P 1'
#
loop_
_entity.id
_entity.type
_entity.pdbx_description
1 polymer ?
#
loop_
_entity_poly.entity_id
_entity_poly.type
_entity_poly.pdbx_seq_one_letter_code
_entity_poly.pdbx_strand_id
1 'polypeptide(L)'
;ACAVREVAEELGVDVELGGFAGLLIYHVGDRDKFVLFWEMEFVAERNEEPDGKEVAERLWLLPGDALETLTFRTDRTLLTDLLARRVR
;
A
#
# COMPACT_ATOMS: atom_id res chain seq x y z
N ALA A 1 -6.33 9.88 7.65
CA ALA A 1 -7.11 9.03 8.57
C ALA A 1 -7.35 7.64 7.99
N CYS A 2 -8.03 7.49 6.84
CA CYS A 2 -8.35 6.17 6.28
C CYS A 2 -7.11 5.31 5.98
N ALA A 3 -6.14 5.80 5.17
CA ALA A 3 -4.99 4.99 4.76
C ALA A 3 -4.15 4.43 5.93
N VAL A 4 -3.93 5.23 6.98
CA VAL A 4 -3.23 4.78 8.20
C VAL A 4 -4.02 3.70 8.94
N ARG A 5 -5.35 3.86 9.02
CA ARG A 5 -6.24 2.88 9.65
C ARG A 5 -6.22 1.55 8.90
N GLU A 6 -6.34 1.55 7.56
CA GLU A 6 -6.31 0.31 6.77
C GLU A 6 -4.99 -0.43 6.94
N VAL A 7 -3.85 0.27 6.89
CA VAL A 7 -2.53 -0.34 7.13
C VAL A 7 -2.45 -0.99 8.51
N ALA A 8 -2.99 -0.35 9.55
CA ALA A 8 -3.00 -0.91 10.89
C ALA A 8 -3.93 -2.14 11.02
N GLU A 9 -5.10 -2.13 10.36
CA GLU A 9 -6.07 -3.23 10.40
C GLU A 9 -5.63 -4.46 9.58
N GLU A 10 -5.08 -4.23 8.38
CA GLU A 10 -4.68 -5.29 7.44
C GLU A 10 -3.28 -5.83 7.73
N LEU A 11 -2.34 -4.97 8.12
CA LEU A 11 -0.93 -5.34 8.25
C LEU A 11 -0.45 -5.38 9.70
N GLY A 12 -1.21 -4.88 10.68
CA GLY A 12 -0.83 -4.95 12.09
C GLY A 12 0.40 -4.11 12.43
N VAL A 13 0.60 -2.97 11.76
CA VAL A 13 1.76 -2.09 11.99
C VAL A 13 1.34 -0.65 12.26
N ASP A 14 2.16 0.03 13.05
CA ASP A 14 2.10 1.48 13.19
C ASP A 14 3.02 2.14 12.15
N VAL A 15 2.52 3.20 11.53
CA VAL A 15 3.20 3.91 10.45
C VAL A 15 3.06 5.42 10.59
N GLU A 16 4.08 6.15 10.12
CA GLU A 16 4.01 7.59 9.91
C GLU A 16 3.64 7.89 8.46
N LEU A 17 2.62 8.75 8.27
CA LEU A 17 2.15 9.12 6.94
C LEU A 17 3.10 10.13 6.29
N GLY A 18 3.58 9.80 5.10
CA GLY A 18 4.46 10.64 4.29
C GLY A 18 3.77 11.28 3.09
N GLY A 19 4.52 11.40 1.99
CA GLY A 19 4.09 12.04 0.75
C GLY A 19 2.97 11.30 0.03
N PHE A 20 2.21 12.04 -0.80
CA PHE A 20 1.21 11.43 -1.67
C PHE A 20 1.88 10.64 -2.81
N ALA A 21 1.55 9.36 -2.91
CA ALA A 21 2.15 8.46 -3.88
C ALA A 21 1.38 8.43 -5.21
N GLY A 22 0.04 8.49 -5.17
CA GLY A 22 -0.77 8.51 -6.39
C GLY A 22 -2.23 8.15 -6.18
N LEU A 23 -2.98 8.12 -7.28
CA LEU A 23 -4.41 7.80 -7.33
C LEU A 23 -4.65 6.70 -8.36
N LEU A 24 -5.41 5.68 -7.96
CA LEU A 24 -5.99 4.70 -8.87
C LEU A 24 -7.50 4.91 -8.93
N ILE A 25 -8.05 4.83 -10.15
CA ILE A 25 -9.49 4.90 -10.41
C ILE A 25 -9.86 3.67 -11.22
N TYR A 26 -10.82 2.88 -10.73
CA TYR A 26 -11.33 1.71 -11.44
C TYR A 26 -12.79 1.44 -11.09
N HIS A 27 -13.48 0.69 -11.94
CA HIS A 27 -14.89 0.39 -11.75
C HIS A 27 -15.09 -0.91 -10.96
N VAL A 28 -16.04 -0.89 -10.03
CA VAL A 28 -16.52 -2.07 -9.30
C VAL A 28 -18.04 -2.10 -9.41
N GLY A 29 -18.55 -3.01 -10.24
CA GLY A 29 -19.97 -3.03 -10.60
C GLY A 29 -20.37 -1.76 -11.36
N ASP A 30 -21.34 -1.02 -10.83
CA ASP A 30 -21.87 0.24 -11.37
C ASP A 30 -21.21 1.49 -10.76
N ARG A 31 -20.13 1.33 -9.98
CA ARG A 31 -19.51 2.41 -9.20
C ARG A 31 -18.05 2.61 -9.56
N ASP A 32 -17.64 3.87 -9.49
CA ASP A 32 -16.24 4.26 -9.55
C ASP A 32 -15.63 4.12 -8.16
N LYS A 33 -14.51 3.41 -8.08
CA LYS A 33 -13.68 3.30 -6.90
C LYS A 33 -12.43 4.16 -7.08
N PHE A 34 -12.22 5.06 -6.12
CA PHE A 34 -11.06 5.94 -6.05
C PHE A 34 -10.18 5.47 -4.89
N VAL A 35 -8.92 5.15 -5.16
CA VAL A 35 -7.95 4.70 -4.16
C VAL A 35 -6.75 5.62 -4.19
N LEU A 36 -6.57 6.36 -3.09
CA LEU A 36 -5.44 7.26 -2.91
C LEU A 36 -4.35 6.52 -2.13
N PHE A 37 -3.10 6.70 -2.54
CA PHE A 37 -1.94 6.06 -1.95
C PHE A 37 -0.99 7.10 -1.36
N TRP A 38 -0.33 6.71 -0.27
CA TRP A 38 0.69 7.51 0.40
C TRP A 38 1.92 6.67 0.66
N GLU A 39 3.08 7.33 0.62
CA GLU A 39 4.30 6.83 1.22
C GLU A 39 4.10 6.80 2.72
N MET A 40 4.61 5.76 3.38
CA MET A 40 4.53 5.61 4.82
C MET A 40 5.85 5.07 5.34
N GLU A 41 6.25 5.54 6.51
CA GLU A 41 7.42 5.04 7.22
C GLU A 41 6.97 4.07 8.31
N PHE A 42 7.58 2.87 8.32
CA PHE A 42 7.31 1.86 9.34
C PHE A 42 7.87 2.34 10.69
N VAL A 43 7.04 2.26 11.73
CA VAL A 43 7.43 2.62 13.10
C VAL A 43 7.61 1.37 13.96
N ALA A 44 6.57 0.53 14.05
CA ALA A 44 6.57 -0.64 14.91
C ALA A 44 5.53 -1.68 14.47
N GLU A 45 5.74 -2.93 14.88
CA GLU A 45 4.70 -3.95 14.89
C GLU A 45 3.69 -3.65 16.00
N ARG A 46 2.41 -3.91 15.76
CA ARG A 46 1.39 -3.87 16.80
C ARG A 46 1.39 -5.20 17.54
N ASN A 47 1.07 -5.14 18.83
CA ASN A 47 0.86 -6.35 19.65
C ASN A 47 -0.46 -7.05 19.31
N GLU A 48 -1.34 -6.39 18.57
CA GLU A 48 -2.63 -6.91 18.12
C GLU A 48 -2.45 -7.47 16.71
N GLU A 49 -2.84 -8.74 16.53
CA GLU A 49 -2.84 -9.41 15.23
C GLU A 49 -3.82 -8.69 14.27
N PRO A 50 -3.50 -8.63 12.96
CA PRO A 50 -4.46 -8.24 11.94
C PRO A 50 -5.76 -9.03 12.08
N ASP A 51 -6.87 -8.50 11.56
CA ASP A 51 -8.17 -9.15 11.71
C ASP A 51 -8.27 -10.53 11.02
N GLY A 52 -7.28 -10.85 10.18
CA GLY A 52 -7.05 -12.14 9.52
C GLY A 52 -8.07 -12.47 8.44
N LYS A 53 -8.97 -11.56 8.07
CA LYS A 53 -10.03 -11.83 7.08
C LYS A 53 -9.61 -11.51 5.65
N GLU A 54 -8.77 -10.49 5.49
CA GLU A 54 -8.42 -9.95 4.17
C GLU A 54 -6.97 -10.23 3.78
N VAL A 55 -6.04 -10.23 4.74
CA VAL A 55 -4.61 -10.45 4.51
C VAL A 55 -4.15 -11.76 5.17
N ALA A 56 -3.69 -12.69 4.35
CA ALA A 56 -3.17 -13.98 4.80
C ALA A 56 -1.66 -13.95 5.11
N GLU A 57 -0.90 -13.11 4.39
CA GLU A 57 0.54 -12.98 4.56
C GLU A 57 1.04 -11.57 4.23
N ARG A 58 2.17 -11.20 4.82
CA ARG A 58 2.87 -9.93 4.58
C ARG A 58 4.35 -10.22 4.36
N LEU A 59 4.90 -9.70 3.27
CA LEU A 59 6.31 -9.84 2.91
C LEU A 59 6.97 -8.45 2.86
N TRP A 60 8.15 -8.32 3.49
CA TRP A 60 9.01 -7.15 3.34
C TRP A 60 10.04 -7.42 2.24
N LEU A 61 9.95 -6.66 1.15
CA LEU A 61 10.73 -6.89 -0.07
C LEU A 61 11.51 -5.64 -0.48
N LEU A 62 12.61 -5.85 -1.22
CA LEU A 62 13.23 -4.76 -1.95
C LEU A 62 12.30 -4.28 -3.08
N PRO A 63 12.39 -3.01 -3.51
CA PRO A 63 11.46 -2.48 -4.51
C PRO A 63 11.44 -3.25 -5.85
N GLY A 64 12.58 -3.83 -6.26
CA GLY A 64 12.66 -4.67 -7.46
C GLY A 64 11.83 -5.95 -7.32
N ASP A 65 12.03 -6.69 -6.24
CA ASP A 65 11.31 -7.94 -5.97
C ASP A 65 9.81 -7.68 -5.75
N ALA A 66 9.45 -6.54 -5.14
CA ALA A 66 8.06 -6.11 -5.01
C ALA A 66 7.39 -5.90 -6.37
N LEU A 67 8.09 -5.29 -7.34
CA LEU A 67 7.57 -5.11 -8.70
C LEU A 67 7.36 -6.44 -9.43
N GLU A 68 8.17 -7.46 -9.14
CA GLU A 68 8.01 -8.80 -9.70
C GLU A 68 6.87 -9.58 -9.03
N THR A 69 6.61 -9.30 -7.74
CA THR A 69 5.58 -9.98 -6.95
C THR A 69 4.17 -9.41 -7.19
N LEU A 70 4.05 -8.10 -7.41
CA LEU A 70 2.77 -7.42 -7.61
C LEU A 70 2.04 -7.92 -8.87
N THR A 71 0.86 -8.51 -8.68
CA THR A 71 0.07 -9.09 -9.77
C THR A 71 -0.71 -8.04 -10.58
N PHE A 72 -1.21 -7.01 -9.91
CA PHE A 72 -1.94 -5.92 -10.56
C PHE A 72 -0.98 -4.97 -11.29
N ARG A 73 -1.24 -4.74 -12.57
CA ARG A 73 -0.45 -3.81 -13.41
C ARG A 73 -0.50 -2.39 -12.87
N THR A 74 -1.64 -1.96 -12.34
CA THR A 74 -1.83 -0.61 -11.78
C THR A 74 -0.90 -0.34 -10.61
N ASP A 75 -0.73 -1.32 -9.74
CA ASP A 75 0.08 -1.20 -8.53
C ASP A 75 1.56 -1.19 -8.89
N ARG A 76 1.96 -2.02 -9.86
CA ARG A 76 3.31 -1.96 -10.45
C ARG A 76 3.61 -0.61 -11.07
N THR A 77 2.67 -0.03 -11.81
CA THR A 77 2.83 1.30 -12.40
C THR A 77 2.96 2.37 -11.31
N LEU A 78 2.11 2.34 -10.29
CA LEU A 78 2.18 3.26 -9.16
C LEU A 78 3.55 3.22 -8.45
N LEU A 79 4.04 2.01 -8.12
CA LEU A 79 5.34 1.84 -7.46
C LEU A 79 6.49 2.29 -8.37
N THR A 80 6.44 1.96 -9.67
CA THR A 80 7.45 2.40 -10.65
C THR A 80 7.52 3.93 -10.72
N ASP A 81 6.39 4.60 -10.84
CA ASP A 81 6.31 6.06 -10.92
C ASP A 81 6.79 6.73 -9.63
N LEU A 82 6.52 6.11 -8.47
CA LEU A 82 7.00 6.57 -7.18
C LEU A 82 8.54 6.48 -7.09
N LEU A 83 9.11 5.33 -7.45
CA LEU A 83 10.57 5.13 -7.44
C LEU A 83 11.28 6.09 -8.39
N ALA A 84 10.71 6.33 -9.58
CA ALA A 84 11.26 7.28 -10.55
C ALA A 84 11.26 8.74 -10.03
N ARG A 85 10.34 9.09 -9.12
CA ARG A 85 10.30 10.41 -8.47
C ARG A 85 11.37 10.56 -7.40
N ARG A 86 11.71 9.49 -6.67
CA ARG A 86 12.71 9.52 -5.59
C ARG A 86 14.17 9.64 -6.07
N VAL A 87 14.44 9.30 -7.33
CA VAL A 87 15.79 9.39 -7.92
C VAL A 87 16.10 10.81 -8.46
N ARG A 88 15.13 11.74 -8.40
CA ARG A 88 15.29 13.12 -8.88
C ARG A 88 15.76 14.07 -7.80
#